data_AF-A0A366H9R6-F1
#
_entry.id   AF-A0A366H9R6-F1
#
_cell.length_a   1.000
_cell.length_b   1.000
_cell.length_c   1.000
_cell.angle_alpha   90.00
_cell.angle_beta   90.00
_cell.angle_gamma   90.00
#
_symmetry.space_group_name_H-M   'P 1'
#
loop_
_entity.id
_entity.type
_entity.pdbx_description
1 polymer ?
#
loop_
_entity_poly.entity_id
_entity_poly.type
_entity_poly.pdbx_seq_one_letter_code
_entity_poly.pdbx_strand_id
1 'polypeptide(L)'
;MSKTINALALTFGLLASGSLVTANAQGANPASAQNNQATSVGVTVKQDLADWRQAGFDEQTYRALSQDVYGKAYQQRYAEYQRLRQLHSQAQN
;
A
#
# COMPACT_ATOMS: atom_id res chain seq x y z
N MET A 1 36.58 18.91 -25.26
CA MET A 1 36.44 19.59 -23.95
C MET A 1 35.80 18.63 -22.96
N SER A 2 36.33 18.63 -21.75
CA SER A 2 36.16 17.61 -20.72
C SER A 2 34.83 17.69 -19.96
N LYS A 3 34.33 16.48 -19.65
CA LYS A 3 33.42 15.97 -18.59
C LYS A 3 32.97 16.96 -17.50
N THR A 4 31.69 16.84 -17.08
CA THR A 4 31.29 16.32 -15.74
C THR A 4 29.76 16.23 -15.60
N ILE A 5 29.24 15.02 -15.35
CA ILE A 5 27.87 14.78 -14.90
C ILE A 5 27.92 14.77 -13.37
N ASN A 6 27.29 15.75 -12.72
CA ASN A 6 27.17 15.79 -11.26
C ASN A 6 26.07 14.83 -10.81
N ALA A 7 26.47 13.62 -10.45
CA ALA A 7 25.63 12.67 -9.73
C ALA A 7 25.65 13.04 -8.24
N LEU A 8 24.59 13.68 -7.74
CA LEU A 8 24.39 13.84 -6.30
C LEU A 8 23.76 12.55 -5.75
N ALA A 9 24.61 11.69 -5.19
CA ALA A 9 24.19 10.53 -4.42
C ALA A 9 23.67 11.03 -3.05
N LEU A 10 22.36 10.96 -2.83
CA LEU A 10 21.77 11.12 -1.50
C LEU A 10 21.89 9.77 -0.78
N THR A 11 22.86 9.70 0.14
CA THR A 11 23.13 8.58 1.03
C THR A 11 21.93 8.32 1.94
N PHE A 12 21.35 7.12 1.83
CA PHE A 12 20.38 6.61 2.79
C PHE A 12 21.08 6.31 4.12
N GLY A 13 20.57 6.89 5.20
CA GLY A 13 21.05 6.68 6.56
C GLY A 13 20.96 5.21 6.97
N LEU A 14 22.11 4.65 7.31
CA LEU A 14 22.21 3.51 8.22
C LEU A 14 21.88 4.01 9.63
N LEU A 15 21.04 3.26 10.36
CA LEU A 15 21.17 2.91 11.78
C LEU A 15 19.79 2.52 12.35
N ALA A 16 19.46 1.24 12.27
CA ALA A 16 18.56 0.61 13.23
C ALA A 16 19.24 -0.66 13.73
N SER A 17 20.10 -0.49 14.72
CA SER A 17 20.68 -1.57 15.53
C SER A 17 19.58 -2.18 16.40
N GLY A 18 18.77 -3.05 15.80
CA GLY A 18 17.81 -3.88 16.52
C GLY A 18 18.49 -5.17 16.95
N SER A 19 18.61 -5.39 18.26
CA SER A 19 19.18 -6.60 18.87
C SER A 19 18.50 -7.86 18.32
N LEU A 20 19.25 -8.70 17.61
CA LEU A 20 18.79 -10.03 17.21
C LEU A 20 18.82 -10.95 18.43
N VAL A 21 17.67 -11.13 19.09
CA VAL A 21 17.43 -12.32 19.91
C VAL A 21 17.17 -13.47 18.93
N THR A 22 18.22 -14.16 18.49
CA THR A 22 18.07 -15.38 17.69
C THR A 22 17.80 -16.55 18.63
N ALA A 23 16.52 -16.88 18.83
CA ALA A 23 16.11 -18.17 19.36
C ALA A 23 15.27 -18.90 18.30
N ASN A 24 15.74 -20.11 17.98
CA ASN A 24 15.18 -21.13 17.09
C ASN A 24 15.46 -20.97 15.58
N ALA A 25 16.54 -21.63 15.18
CA ALA A 25 16.73 -22.16 13.85
C ALA A 25 15.56 -23.09 13.48
N GLN A 26 14.75 -22.68 12.51
CA GLN A 26 14.05 -23.57 11.60
C GLN A 26 14.23 -22.96 10.21
N GLY A 27 14.77 -23.74 9.28
CA GLY A 27 15.05 -23.30 7.91
C GLY A 27 13.77 -22.92 7.18
N ALA A 28 13.33 -21.68 7.34
CA ALA A 28 12.35 -21.06 6.47
C ALA A 28 13.10 -20.55 5.24
N ASN A 29 12.97 -21.27 4.13
CA ASN A 29 13.43 -20.80 2.83
C ASN A 29 12.80 -19.40 2.60
N PRO A 30 13.58 -18.32 2.46
CA PRO A 30 13.04 -16.95 2.35
C PRO A 30 12.07 -16.80 1.17
N ALA A 31 12.19 -17.65 0.14
CA ALA A 31 11.27 -17.73 -0.99
C ALA A 31 9.82 -18.07 -0.60
N SER A 32 9.59 -18.94 0.39
CA SER A 32 8.23 -19.29 0.84
C SER A 32 7.58 -18.17 1.65
N ALA A 33 8.34 -17.46 2.49
CA ALA A 33 7.82 -16.31 3.22
C ALA A 33 7.46 -15.16 2.27
N GLN A 34 8.30 -14.91 1.26
CA GLN A 34 8.06 -13.88 0.25
C GLN A 34 6.85 -14.19 -0.65
N ASN A 35 6.63 -15.45 -1.01
CA ASN A 35 5.50 -15.86 -1.84
C ASN A 35 4.16 -15.79 -1.07
N ASN A 36 4.17 -16.18 0.21
CA ASN A 36 3.01 -16.03 1.09
C ASN A 36 2.65 -14.55 1.32
N GLN A 37 3.66 -13.68 1.47
CA GLN A 37 3.46 -12.23 1.61
C GLN A 37 2.96 -11.57 0.32
N ALA A 38 3.46 -11.97 -0.86
CA ALA A 38 2.96 -11.47 -2.13
C ALA A 38 1.50 -11.89 -2.39
N THR A 39 1.15 -13.12 -1.99
CA THR A 39 -0.22 -13.64 -2.10
C THR A 39 -1.18 -12.87 -1.19
N SER A 40 -0.79 -12.61 0.06
CA SER A 40 -1.62 -11.83 0.99
C SER A 40 -1.80 -10.38 0.54
N VAL A 41 -0.72 -9.72 0.08
CA VAL A 41 -0.80 -8.36 -0.49
C VAL A 41 -1.73 -8.34 -1.71
N GLY A 42 -1.63 -9.33 -2.59
CA GLY A 42 -2.49 -9.43 -3.77
C GLY A 42 -3.98 -9.57 -3.42
N VAL A 43 -4.31 -10.32 -2.38
CA VAL A 43 -5.70 -10.45 -1.88
C VAL A 43 -6.18 -9.13 -1.29
N THR A 44 -5.38 -8.47 -0.45
CA THR A 44 -5.71 -7.18 0.15
C THR A 44 -5.94 -6.10 -0.91
N VAL A 45 -5.08 -6.03 -1.94
CA VAL A 45 -5.22 -5.03 -3.02
C VAL A 45 -6.49 -5.26 -3.84
N LYS A 46 -6.86 -6.51 -4.12
CA LYS A 46 -8.11 -6.81 -4.84
C LYS A 46 -9.33 -6.38 -4.05
N GLN A 47 -9.34 -6.60 -2.75
CA GLN A 47 -10.43 -6.17 -1.88
C GLN A 47 -10.50 -4.64 -1.79
N ASP A 48 -9.37 -3.97 -1.56
CA ASP A 48 -9.31 -2.50 -1.51
C ASP A 48 -9.81 -1.88 -2.83
N LEU A 49 -9.49 -2.48 -3.99
CA LEU A 49 -10.01 -2.04 -5.29
C LEU A 49 -11.51 -2.29 -5.47
N ALA A 50 -12.06 -3.37 -4.91
CA ALA A 50 -13.49 -3.63 -4.94
C ALA A 50 -14.25 -2.60 -4.09
N ASP A 51 -13.76 -2.32 -2.88
CA ASP A 51 -14.35 -1.34 -1.96
C ASP A 51 -14.27 0.07 -2.54
N TRP A 52 -13.15 0.40 -3.20
CA TRP A 52 -12.96 1.66 -3.92
C TRP A 52 -13.99 1.85 -5.04
N ARG A 53 -14.23 0.81 -5.86
CA ARG A 53 -15.24 0.84 -6.92
C ARG A 53 -16.65 0.91 -6.37
N GLN A 54 -16.95 0.17 -5.31
CA GLN A 54 -18.26 0.15 -4.67
C GLN A 54 -18.62 1.50 -4.03
N ALA A 55 -17.63 2.21 -3.49
CA ALA A 55 -17.77 3.59 -3.04
C ALA A 55 -17.96 4.62 -4.19
N GLY A 56 -17.94 4.14 -5.44
CA GLY A 56 -18.20 4.92 -6.64
C GLY A 56 -16.96 5.55 -7.26
N PHE A 57 -15.74 5.09 -6.96
CA PHE A 57 -14.55 5.56 -7.65
C PHE A 57 -14.25 4.71 -8.90
N ASP A 58 -15.08 4.85 -9.92
CA ASP A 58 -14.75 4.37 -11.28
C ASP A 58 -13.81 5.35 -12.01
N GLU A 59 -13.32 4.97 -13.19
CA GLU A 59 -12.36 5.78 -13.95
C GLU A 59 -12.93 7.17 -14.32
N GLN A 60 -14.22 7.24 -14.63
CA GLN A 60 -14.89 8.48 -14.99
C GLN A 60 -15.01 9.42 -13.78
N THR A 61 -15.41 8.86 -12.65
CA THR A 61 -15.53 9.57 -11.38
C THR A 61 -14.16 10.03 -10.90
N TYR A 62 -13.12 9.21 -11.05
CA TYR A 62 -11.76 9.61 -10.72
C TYR A 62 -11.36 10.87 -11.49
N ARG A 63 -11.56 10.90 -12.82
CA ARG A 63 -11.24 12.08 -13.64
C ARG A 63 -12.05 13.33 -13.26
N ALA A 64 -13.30 13.15 -12.85
CA ALA A 64 -14.19 14.24 -12.46
C ALA A 64 -13.87 14.78 -11.05
N LEU A 65 -13.60 13.90 -10.09
CA LEU A 65 -13.38 14.27 -8.69
C LEU A 65 -11.91 14.51 -8.35
N SER A 66 -10.95 14.09 -9.18
CA SER A 66 -9.52 14.34 -8.95
C SER A 66 -9.17 15.84 -8.97
N GLN A 67 -10.04 16.67 -9.54
CA GLN A 67 -9.87 18.12 -9.59
C GLN A 67 -10.37 18.81 -8.31
N ASP A 68 -11.25 18.15 -7.53
CA ASP A 68 -11.79 18.68 -6.27
C ASP A 68 -11.86 17.58 -5.21
N VAL A 69 -10.69 17.17 -4.72
CA VAL A 69 -10.54 16.16 -3.66
C VAL A 69 -11.00 16.66 -2.28
N TYR A 70 -11.27 17.96 -2.13
CA TYR A 70 -11.85 18.55 -0.92
C TYR A 70 -13.36 18.77 -1.05
N GLY A 71 -13.91 18.55 -2.24
CA GLY A 71 -15.32 18.67 -2.53
C GLY A 71 -16.17 17.68 -1.76
N LYS A 72 -17.39 18.09 -1.43
CA LYS A 72 -18.37 17.27 -0.70
C LYS A 72 -18.59 15.90 -1.36
N ALA A 73 -18.62 15.87 -2.69
CA ALA A 73 -18.80 14.63 -3.46
C ALA A 73 -17.64 13.65 -3.27
N TYR A 74 -16.39 14.13 -3.24
CA TYR A 74 -15.22 13.29 -2.96
C TYR A 74 -15.26 12.79 -1.51
N GLN A 75 -15.50 13.70 -0.54
CA GLN A 75 -15.52 13.35 0.88
C GLN A 75 -16.59 12.29 1.22
N GLN A 76 -17.78 12.40 0.63
CA GLN A 76 -18.86 11.43 0.83
C GLN A 76 -18.47 10.04 0.35
N ARG A 77 -17.89 9.94 -0.86
CA ARG A 77 -17.43 8.65 -1.42
C ARG A 77 -16.25 8.10 -0.64
N TYR A 78 -15.33 8.97 -0.21
CA TYR A 78 -14.19 8.55 0.59
C TYR A 78 -14.61 8.00 1.96
N ALA A 79 -15.62 8.60 2.61
CA ALA A 79 -16.18 8.08 3.85
C ALA A 79 -16.83 6.69 3.64
N GLU A 80 -17.55 6.49 2.54
CA GLU A 80 -18.12 5.19 2.19
C GLU A 80 -17.04 4.14 1.94
N TYR A 81 -15.97 4.49 1.20
CA TYR A 81 -14.81 3.63 1.02
C TYR A 81 -14.20 3.21 2.37
N GLN A 82 -14.00 4.15 3.30
CA GLN A 82 -13.46 3.84 4.63
C GLN A 82 -14.39 2.90 5.41
N ARG A 83 -15.70 3.08 5.32
CA ARG A 83 -16.69 2.20 5.96
C ARG A 83 -16.58 0.77 5.41
N LEU A 84 -16.58 0.60 4.08
CA LEU A 84 -16.50 -0.70 3.42
C LEU A 84 -15.21 -1.44 3.81
N ARG A 85 -14.09 -0.71 3.79
CA ARG A 85 -12.78 -1.24 4.15
C ARG A 85 -12.73 -1.73 5.60
N GLN A 86 -13.34 -0.99 6.53
CA GLN A 86 -13.42 -1.40 7.94
C GLN A 86 -14.31 -2.64 8.13
N LEU A 87 -15.42 -2.73 7.41
CA LEU A 87 -16.32 -3.88 7.47
C LEU A 87 -15.62 -5.16 7.01
N HIS A 88 -14.87 -5.08 5.91
CA HIS A 88 -14.14 -6.24 5.39
C HIS A 88 -12.89 -6.58 6.19
N SER A 89 -12.19 -5.61 6.78
CA SER A 89 -11.09 -5.91 7.69
C SER A 89 -11.56 -6.57 8.99
N GLN A 90 -12.76 -6.23 9.47
CA GLN A 90 -13.37 -6.91 10.62
C GLN A 90 -13.84 -8.33 10.28
N ALA A 91 -14.39 -8.56 9.08
CA ALA A 91 -14.82 -9.88 8.63
C ALA A 91 -13.67 -10.88 8.37
N GLN A 92 -12.42 -10.40 8.34
CA GLN A 92 -11.22 -11.21 8.08
C GLN A 92 -10.43 -11.53 9.36
N ASN A 93 -10.85 -11.03 10.53
CA ASN A 93 -10.30 -11.37 11.85
C ASN A 93 -11.21 -12.36 12.58
#